data_AF-A0A160PMG7-F1
#
_entry.id   AF-A0A160PMG7-F1
#
_cell.length_a   1.000
_cell.length_b   1.000
_cell.length_c   1.000
_cell.angle_alpha   90.00
_cell.angle_beta   90.00
_cell.angle_gamma   90.00
#
_symmetry.space_group_name_H-M   'P 1'
#
loop_
_entity.id
_entity.type
_entity.pdbx_description
1 polymer ?
#
loop_
_entity_poly.entity_id
_entity_poly.type
_entity_poly.pdbx_seq_one_letter_code
_entity_poly.pdbx_strand_id
1 'polypeptide(L)'
;MGFVAGGNVHGLAERVPGLRLFPTVLFSGFHPDLVHVGDEASLRLSRLIASPIGPYHSAIALQGYRLGLSVEATLRLYTGPVFERLGYFDLWKLSAEYLLRTARDVGFGLDREFAVWSRGGVFMHVINHPRLHVLGDMARRLARESGCVPLDIPVEAYAPDTLTTEPVWPVLPAIAERYGVPGSTLFKGDGRRAPPRLLDLPEFVAESFALYARHRPQDLTCARLDAWDTEPGIRALFDAAG
;
A
#
# COMPACT_ATOMS: atom_id res chain seq x y z
N MET A 1 -24.77 -3.74 -2.15
CA MET A 1 -24.66 -5.21 -2.11
C MET A 1 -24.71 -5.63 -0.66
N GLY A 2 -25.70 -6.45 -0.28
CA GLY A 2 -25.97 -6.79 1.11
C GLY A 2 -24.97 -7.80 1.66
N PHE A 3 -24.35 -7.47 2.79
CA PHE A 3 -23.68 -8.46 3.62
C PHE A 3 -24.76 -9.33 4.29
N VAL A 4 -24.71 -10.64 4.07
CA VAL A 4 -25.57 -11.60 4.78
C VAL A 4 -25.09 -11.67 6.22
N ALA A 5 -25.96 -11.33 7.18
CA ALA A 5 -25.70 -11.55 8.60
C ALA A 5 -25.43 -13.04 8.85
N GLY A 6 -24.25 -13.37 9.39
CA GLY A 6 -23.88 -14.75 9.76
C GLY A 6 -23.15 -15.58 8.71
N GLY A 7 -22.78 -15.03 7.54
CA GLY A 7 -21.96 -15.74 6.56
C GLY A 7 -20.49 -15.30 6.60
N ASN A 8 -19.63 -16.04 7.30
CA ASN A 8 -18.19 -15.92 7.04
C ASN A 8 -17.82 -16.82 5.84
N VAL A 9 -16.68 -16.53 5.21
CA VAL A 9 -16.24 -17.24 4.00
C VAL A 9 -16.01 -18.75 4.25
N HIS A 10 -15.68 -19.13 5.49
CA HIS A 10 -15.50 -20.52 5.90
C HIS A 10 -16.83 -21.29 5.88
N GLY A 11 -17.91 -20.71 6.41
CA GLY A 11 -19.24 -21.30 6.34
C GLY A 11 -19.82 -21.33 4.91
N LEU A 12 -19.31 -20.50 3.99
CA LEU A 12 -19.62 -20.64 2.56
C LEU A 12 -18.85 -21.82 1.93
N ALA A 13 -17.58 -21.99 2.29
CA ALA A 13 -16.74 -23.09 1.81
C ALA A 13 -17.29 -24.48 2.15
N GLU A 14 -17.92 -24.62 3.32
CA GLU A 14 -18.59 -25.86 3.72
C GLU A 14 -19.81 -26.21 2.86
N ARG A 15 -20.48 -25.21 2.28
CA ARG A 15 -21.76 -25.37 1.57
C ARG A 15 -21.62 -25.39 0.04
N VAL A 16 -20.46 -24.98 -0.49
CA VAL A 16 -20.24 -24.87 -1.93
C VAL A 16 -19.10 -25.79 -2.34
N PRO A 17 -19.41 -27.02 -2.83
CA PRO A 17 -18.41 -27.92 -3.35
C PRO A 17 -17.60 -27.25 -4.46
N GLY A 18 -16.27 -27.33 -4.36
CA GLY A 18 -15.37 -26.70 -5.33
C GLY A 18 -15.07 -25.22 -5.09
N LEU A 19 -15.62 -24.59 -4.02
CA LEU A 19 -15.16 -23.26 -3.62
C LEU A 19 -13.67 -23.31 -3.27
N ARG A 20 -12.90 -22.38 -3.85
CA ARG A 20 -11.49 -22.18 -3.54
C ARG A 20 -11.28 -20.79 -2.97
N LEU A 21 -10.60 -20.74 -1.83
CA LEU A 21 -10.13 -19.48 -1.26
C LEU A 21 -8.75 -19.17 -1.86
N PHE A 22 -8.48 -17.89 -2.06
CA PHE A 22 -7.19 -17.37 -2.45
C PHE A 22 -6.90 -16.10 -1.64
N PRO A 23 -5.62 -15.76 -1.39
CA PRO A 23 -5.27 -14.70 -0.48
C PRO A 23 -5.53 -13.34 -1.10
N THR A 24 -5.83 -12.36 -0.24
CA THR A 24 -5.62 -10.96 -0.59
C THR A 24 -4.12 -10.68 -0.58
N VAL A 25 -3.61 -10.08 -1.67
CA VAL A 25 -2.21 -9.65 -1.72
C VAL A 25 -2.08 -8.29 -1.04
N LEU A 26 -1.50 -8.28 0.15
CA LEU A 26 -1.15 -7.07 0.89
C LEU A 26 0.36 -7.05 1.13
N PHE A 27 1.03 -6.00 0.67
CA PHE A 27 2.48 -5.87 0.80
C PHE A 27 2.89 -4.39 0.88
N SER A 28 3.28 -3.93 2.07
CA SER A 28 3.67 -2.54 2.31
C SER A 28 5.16 -2.27 2.14
N GLY A 29 5.98 -3.31 1.89
CA GLY A 29 7.43 -3.19 1.80
C GLY A 29 7.91 -2.10 0.83
N PHE A 30 7.27 -1.96 -0.34
CA PHE A 30 7.60 -0.93 -1.33
C PHE A 30 7.10 0.48 -0.99
N HIS A 31 6.05 0.58 -0.18
CA HIS A 31 5.35 1.83 0.11
C HIS A 31 5.22 2.03 1.63
N PRO A 32 6.33 1.99 2.39
CA PRO A 32 6.28 1.98 3.85
C PRO A 32 5.72 3.28 4.42
N ASP A 33 5.82 4.38 3.67
CA ASP A 33 5.29 5.70 4.05
C ASP A 33 3.78 5.87 3.84
N LEU A 34 3.13 4.94 3.13
CA LEU A 34 1.70 5.01 2.86
C LEU A 34 0.90 4.63 4.12
N VAL A 35 -0.02 5.50 4.51
CA VAL A 35 -0.99 5.32 5.60
C VAL A 35 -2.39 5.74 5.17
N HIS A 36 -3.40 5.36 5.95
CA HIS A 36 -4.72 5.97 5.89
C HIS A 36 -4.89 6.96 7.05
N VAL A 37 -5.86 7.87 6.90
CA VAL A 37 -6.14 8.91 7.89
C VAL A 37 -7.63 8.91 8.20
N GLY A 38 -7.98 9.01 9.47
CA GLY A 38 -9.35 9.00 9.97
C GLY A 38 -9.69 7.72 10.74
N ASP A 39 -10.98 7.39 10.80
CA ASP A 39 -11.51 6.28 11.60
C ASP A 39 -11.26 4.91 10.92
N GLU A 40 -10.00 4.44 11.00
CA GLU A 40 -9.59 3.12 10.50
C GLU A 40 -10.35 1.97 11.18
N ALA A 41 -10.72 2.13 12.45
CA ALA A 41 -11.46 1.13 13.23
C ALA A 41 -12.86 0.84 12.67
N SER A 42 -13.45 1.79 11.95
CA SER A 42 -14.75 1.60 11.30
C SER A 42 -14.73 0.65 10.10
N LEU A 43 -13.55 0.35 9.53
CA LEU A 43 -13.36 -0.42 8.30
C LEU A 43 -14.17 0.11 7.09
N ARG A 44 -14.64 1.37 7.16
CA ARG A 44 -15.40 2.02 6.09
C ARG A 44 -14.53 3.05 5.39
N LEU A 45 -14.26 2.83 4.11
CA LEU A 45 -13.56 3.81 3.25
C LEU A 45 -14.20 5.21 3.30
N SER A 46 -15.51 5.31 3.52
CA SER A 46 -16.23 6.59 3.65
C SER A 46 -15.91 7.37 4.94
N ARG A 47 -15.18 6.79 5.88
CA ARG A 47 -14.69 7.46 7.09
C ARG A 47 -13.20 7.78 7.04
N LEU A 48 -12.53 7.42 5.94
CA LEU A 48 -11.18 7.87 5.67
C LEU A 48 -11.21 9.25 5.04
N ILE A 49 -10.25 10.08 5.42
CA ILE A 49 -10.00 11.35 4.78
C ILE A 49 -9.36 11.08 3.42
N ALA A 50 -9.80 11.80 2.40
CA ALA A 50 -9.16 11.74 1.08
C ALA A 50 -7.90 12.60 1.07
N SER A 51 -6.87 12.12 0.40
CA SER A 51 -5.65 12.80 0.01
C SER A 51 -5.74 13.28 -1.45
N PRO A 52 -4.71 13.99 -1.97
CA PRO A 52 -4.63 14.36 -3.38
C PRO A 52 -4.71 13.18 -4.38
N ILE A 53 -4.45 11.94 -3.92
CA ILE A 53 -4.45 10.74 -4.77
C ILE A 53 -5.36 9.62 -4.22
N GLY A 54 -6.51 9.96 -3.63
CA GLY A 54 -7.45 8.95 -3.11
C GLY A 54 -7.31 8.80 -1.60
N PRO A 55 -7.41 7.60 -0.99
CA PRO A 55 -7.38 7.47 0.47
C PRO A 55 -5.96 7.40 1.07
N TYR A 56 -4.92 7.51 0.24
CA TYR A 56 -3.54 7.20 0.62
C TYR A 56 -2.77 8.47 1.01
N HIS A 57 -2.25 8.50 2.24
CA HIS A 57 -1.49 9.62 2.79
C HIS A 57 -0.04 9.23 3.07
N SER A 58 0.84 10.24 3.12
CA SER A 58 2.21 10.07 3.57
C SER A 58 2.27 10.25 5.09
N ALA A 59 2.83 9.28 5.80
CA ALA A 59 3.02 9.35 7.24
C ALA A 59 3.97 10.49 7.61
N ILE A 60 5.06 10.67 6.87
CA ILE A 60 6.00 11.78 7.07
C ILE A 60 5.30 13.13 6.84
N ALA A 61 4.52 13.28 5.76
CA ALA A 61 3.80 14.53 5.49
C ALA A 61 2.80 14.86 6.59
N LEU A 62 2.01 13.86 7.02
CA LEU A 62 1.01 14.06 8.06
C LEU A 62 1.67 14.43 9.41
N GLN A 63 2.75 13.76 9.78
CA GLN A 63 3.47 14.07 11.01
C GLN A 63 4.12 15.46 10.95
N GLY A 64 4.77 15.80 9.83
CA GLY A 64 5.33 17.14 9.64
C GLY A 64 4.28 18.25 9.80
N TYR A 65 3.09 18.05 9.23
CA TYR A 65 1.97 18.97 9.42
C TYR A 65 1.47 19.02 10.88
N ARG A 66 1.27 17.86 11.54
CA ARG A 66 0.85 17.79 12.96
C ARG A 66 1.80 18.55 13.89
N LEU A 67 3.08 18.61 13.54
CA LEU A 67 4.12 19.27 14.33
C LEU A 67 4.40 20.71 13.90
N GLY A 68 3.64 21.25 12.94
CA GLY A 68 3.78 22.62 12.48
C GLY A 68 5.04 22.88 11.64
N LEU A 69 5.66 21.84 11.07
CA LEU A 69 6.77 22.01 10.14
C LEU A 69 6.30 22.71 8.88
N SER A 70 7.23 23.36 8.15
CA SER A 70 6.96 23.82 6.79
C SER A 70 7.01 22.66 5.79
N VAL A 71 6.45 22.87 4.59
CA VAL A 71 6.59 21.91 3.47
C VAL A 71 8.07 21.63 3.18
N GLU A 72 8.90 22.68 3.12
CA GLU A 72 10.34 22.55 2.88
C GLU A 72 11.04 21.73 3.98
N ALA A 73 10.73 22.00 5.25
CA ALA A 73 11.25 21.24 6.37
C ALA A 73 10.87 19.76 6.32
N THR A 74 9.61 19.50 5.95
CA THR A 74 9.08 18.15 5.82
C THR A 74 9.73 17.40 4.66
N LEU A 75 10.01 18.07 3.54
CA LEU A 75 10.69 17.46 2.39
C LEU A 75 12.10 16.96 2.74
N ARG A 76 12.81 17.62 3.67
CA ARG A 76 14.12 17.18 4.16
C ARG A 76 14.08 15.86 4.93
N LEU A 77 12.90 15.41 5.34
CA LEU A 77 12.73 14.12 6.05
C LEU A 77 12.67 12.92 5.10
N TYR A 78 12.53 13.09 3.78
CA TYR A 78 12.44 11.97 2.84
C TYR A 78 13.82 11.44 2.45
N THR A 79 14.55 10.90 3.43
CA THR A 79 15.92 10.39 3.26
C THR A 79 16.08 9.00 3.84
N GLY A 80 17.10 8.27 3.35
CA GLY A 80 17.42 6.92 3.84
C GLY A 80 17.64 6.83 5.37
N PRO A 81 18.44 7.72 5.98
CA PRO A 81 18.63 7.71 7.44
C PRO A 81 17.34 7.95 8.24
N VAL A 82 16.44 8.79 7.73
CA VAL A 82 15.12 8.98 8.33
C VAL A 82 14.30 7.69 8.19
N PHE A 83 14.25 7.10 7.00
CA PHE A 83 13.51 5.86 6.73
C PHE A 83 13.99 4.71 7.63
N GLU A 84 15.30 4.60 7.87
CA GLU A 84 15.88 3.65 8.81
C GLU A 84 15.36 3.86 10.23
N ARG A 85 15.40 5.10 10.74
CA ARG A 85 14.88 5.44 12.08
C ARG A 85 13.38 5.26 12.22
N LEU A 86 12.62 5.38 11.13
CA LEU A 86 11.18 5.11 11.09
C LEU A 86 10.85 3.62 10.91
N GLY A 87 11.86 2.74 10.77
CA GLY A 87 11.66 1.30 10.57
C GLY A 87 11.14 0.92 9.18
N TYR A 88 11.24 1.80 8.19
CA TYR A 88 10.67 1.56 6.86
C TYR A 88 11.31 0.37 6.14
N PHE A 89 12.60 0.09 6.41
CA PHE A 89 13.29 -1.05 5.84
C PHE A 89 12.89 -2.40 6.47
N ASP A 90 12.34 -2.39 7.68
CA ASP A 90 11.87 -3.61 8.36
C ASP A 90 10.52 -4.11 7.79
N LEU A 91 9.76 -3.20 7.15
CA LEU A 91 8.46 -3.52 6.58
C LEU A 91 8.52 -4.53 5.43
N TRP A 92 9.67 -4.73 4.78
CA TRP A 92 9.83 -5.81 3.80
C TRP A 92 9.58 -7.17 4.44
N LYS A 93 10.32 -7.48 5.52
CA LYS A 93 10.25 -8.77 6.21
C LYS A 93 8.85 -8.98 6.79
N LEU A 94 8.31 -7.96 7.47
CA LEU A 94 6.97 -8.03 8.07
C LEU A 94 5.87 -8.24 7.02
N SER A 95 5.97 -7.57 5.87
CA SER A 95 5.01 -7.74 4.75
C SER A 95 5.11 -9.13 4.12
N ALA A 96 6.33 -9.64 3.91
CA ALA A 96 6.56 -10.96 3.35
C ALA A 96 5.99 -12.05 4.28
N GLU A 97 6.29 -11.97 5.57
CA GLU A 97 5.77 -12.90 6.58
C GLU A 97 4.24 -12.85 6.67
N TYR A 98 3.64 -11.65 6.63
CA TYR A 98 2.20 -11.49 6.61
C TYR A 98 1.55 -12.12 5.37
N LEU A 99 2.05 -11.80 4.17
CA LEU A 99 1.53 -12.33 2.91
C LEU A 99 1.62 -13.85 2.86
N LEU A 100 2.79 -14.42 3.17
CA LEU A 100 3.01 -15.86 3.13
C LEU A 100 2.19 -16.61 4.19
N ARG A 101 2.04 -16.04 5.39
CA ARG A 101 1.20 -16.62 6.45
C ARG A 101 -0.27 -16.64 6.04
N THR A 102 -0.83 -15.48 5.67
CA THR A 102 -2.24 -15.36 5.27
C THR A 102 -2.58 -16.20 4.03
N ALA A 103 -1.63 -16.36 3.11
CA ALA A 103 -1.74 -17.27 1.99
C ALA A 103 -1.82 -18.74 2.42
N ARG A 104 -0.99 -19.17 3.38
CA ARG A 104 -1.06 -20.52 3.95
C ARG A 104 -2.35 -20.76 4.74
N ASP A 105 -2.82 -19.76 5.47
CA ASP A 105 -4.05 -19.86 6.28
C ASP A 105 -5.29 -20.18 5.42
N VAL A 106 -5.29 -19.78 4.15
CA VAL A 106 -6.36 -20.11 3.18
C VAL A 106 -6.01 -21.29 2.26
N GLY A 107 -4.93 -22.03 2.54
CA GLY A 107 -4.51 -23.20 1.77
C GLY A 107 -3.87 -22.88 0.41
N PHE A 108 -3.43 -21.64 0.19
CA PHE A 108 -2.90 -21.15 -1.08
C PHE A 108 -1.46 -20.62 -0.91
N GLY A 109 -0.54 -21.44 -0.39
CA GLY A 109 0.83 -20.98 -0.08
C GLY A 109 1.56 -20.37 -1.28
N LEU A 110 2.18 -19.20 -1.12
CA LEU A 110 2.76 -18.38 -2.20
C LEU A 110 4.30 -18.40 -2.22
N ASP A 111 4.97 -19.31 -1.54
CA ASP A 111 6.42 -19.26 -1.30
C ASP A 111 7.24 -19.20 -2.61
N ARG A 112 6.84 -19.97 -3.63
CA ARG A 112 7.49 -19.97 -4.95
C ARG A 112 7.19 -18.69 -5.72
N GLU A 113 5.93 -18.30 -5.80
CA GLU A 113 5.45 -17.12 -6.50
C GLU A 113 6.09 -15.85 -5.92
N PHE A 114 6.08 -15.70 -4.60
CA PHE A 114 6.69 -14.58 -3.90
C PHE A 114 8.19 -14.47 -4.18
N ALA A 115 8.92 -15.59 -4.23
CA ALA A 115 10.33 -15.59 -4.58
C ALA A 115 10.58 -15.12 -6.03
N VAL A 116 9.68 -15.47 -6.96
CA VAL A 116 9.74 -14.99 -8.35
C VAL A 116 9.42 -13.49 -8.43
N TRP A 117 8.32 -13.06 -7.82
CA TRP A 117 7.89 -11.66 -7.82
C TRP A 117 8.95 -10.75 -7.20
N SER A 118 9.52 -11.15 -6.07
CA SER A 118 10.56 -10.39 -5.37
C SER A 118 11.84 -10.19 -6.19
N ARG A 119 12.17 -11.14 -7.08
CA ARG A 119 13.31 -11.00 -8.01
C ARG A 119 12.96 -10.23 -9.28
N GLY A 120 11.68 -10.19 -9.65
CA GLY A 120 11.19 -9.51 -10.85
C GLY A 120 11.07 -7.98 -10.72
N GLY A 121 11.26 -7.44 -9.51
CA GLY A 121 11.18 -6.02 -9.22
C GLY A 121 9.91 -5.63 -8.47
N VAL A 122 9.42 -4.41 -8.69
CA VAL A 122 8.22 -3.91 -8.02
C VAL A 122 6.99 -4.67 -8.52
N PHE A 123 6.29 -5.37 -7.62
CA PHE A 123 5.10 -6.17 -7.95
C PHE A 123 3.79 -5.58 -7.38
N MET A 124 3.84 -4.37 -6.83
CA MET A 124 2.69 -3.63 -6.27
C MET A 124 2.60 -2.22 -6.87
N HIS A 125 1.39 -1.68 -7.02
CA HIS A 125 1.12 -0.28 -7.38
C HIS A 125 0.86 0.60 -6.15
N VAL A 126 0.20 0.01 -5.15
CA VAL A 126 0.04 0.49 -3.76
C VAL A 126 -0.03 -0.75 -2.87
N ILE A 127 -0.18 -0.61 -1.55
CA ILE A 127 -0.06 -1.71 -0.59
C ILE A 127 -0.96 -2.92 -0.85
N ASN A 128 -2.10 -2.74 -1.52
CA ASN A 128 -3.13 -3.74 -1.78
C ASN A 128 -3.46 -3.90 -3.28
N HIS A 129 -2.73 -3.22 -4.17
CA HIS A 129 -2.94 -3.30 -5.62
C HIS A 129 -1.77 -4.02 -6.27
N PRO A 130 -1.79 -5.36 -6.34
CA PRO A 130 -0.75 -6.12 -7.03
C PRO A 130 -0.73 -5.80 -8.52
N ARG A 131 0.45 -5.89 -9.14
CA ARG A 131 0.59 -5.76 -10.60
C ARG A 131 -0.04 -6.94 -11.32
N LEU A 132 -0.40 -6.73 -12.59
CA LEU A 132 -1.12 -7.73 -13.37
C LEU A 132 -0.45 -9.12 -13.40
N HIS A 133 0.89 -9.22 -13.45
CA HIS A 133 1.56 -10.53 -13.43
C HIS A 133 1.30 -11.33 -12.15
N VAL A 134 1.21 -10.67 -10.99
CA VAL A 134 0.90 -11.30 -9.70
C VAL A 134 -0.50 -11.92 -9.75
N LEU A 135 -1.48 -11.15 -10.24
CA LEU A 135 -2.84 -11.61 -10.45
C LEU A 135 -2.91 -12.73 -11.49
N GLY A 136 -2.14 -12.62 -12.56
CA GLY A 136 -2.02 -13.62 -13.62
C GLY A 136 -1.46 -14.95 -13.11
N ASP A 137 -0.43 -14.93 -12.28
CA ASP A 137 0.15 -16.13 -11.67
C ASP A 137 -0.86 -16.83 -10.74
N MET A 138 -1.56 -16.06 -9.91
CA MET A 138 -2.62 -16.58 -9.04
C MET A 138 -3.78 -17.18 -9.86
N ALA A 139 -4.24 -16.48 -10.90
CA ALA A 139 -5.29 -16.94 -11.80
C ALA A 139 -4.88 -18.22 -12.54
N ARG A 140 -3.63 -18.28 -13.03
CA ARG A 140 -3.08 -19.46 -13.71
C ARG A 140 -3.03 -20.67 -12.78
N ARG A 141 -2.65 -20.47 -11.51
CA ARG A 141 -2.68 -21.51 -10.50
C ARG A 141 -4.10 -22.00 -10.21
N LEU A 142 -5.03 -21.08 -9.96
CA LEU A 142 -6.44 -21.42 -9.71
C LEU A 142 -7.08 -22.18 -10.89
N ALA A 143 -6.74 -21.81 -12.13
CA ALA A 143 -7.18 -22.52 -13.33
C ALA A 143 -6.66 -23.97 -13.35
N ARG A 144 -5.37 -24.19 -13.07
CA ARG A 144 -4.77 -25.54 -12.98
C ARG A 144 -5.41 -26.39 -11.88
N GLU A 145 -5.60 -25.81 -10.70
CA GLU A 145 -6.26 -26.48 -9.56
C GLU A 145 -7.73 -26.81 -9.84
N SER A 146 -8.35 -26.14 -10.81
CA SER A 146 -9.71 -26.41 -11.31
C SER A 146 -9.75 -27.39 -12.48
N GLY A 147 -8.61 -27.98 -12.88
CA GLY A 147 -8.51 -28.94 -13.98
C GLY A 147 -8.40 -28.30 -15.37
N CYS A 148 -8.24 -26.98 -15.47
CA CYS A 148 -7.97 -26.31 -16.74
C CYS A 148 -6.49 -26.38 -17.11
N VAL A 149 -6.19 -26.29 -18.40
CA VAL A 149 -4.83 -26.17 -18.93
C VAL A 149 -4.63 -24.74 -19.41
N PRO A 150 -4.15 -23.81 -18.56
CA PRO A 150 -3.95 -22.43 -18.99
C PRO A 150 -2.80 -22.34 -19.98
N LEU A 151 -2.94 -21.44 -20.95
CA LEU A 151 -1.88 -21.15 -21.93
C LEU A 151 -0.63 -20.60 -21.23
N ASP A 152 0.54 -21.00 -21.73
CA ASP A 152 1.83 -20.50 -21.26
C ASP A 152 2.20 -19.20 -21.99
N ILE A 153 1.46 -18.13 -21.65
CA ILE A 153 1.61 -16.79 -22.24
C ILE A 153 1.70 -15.74 -21.12
N PRO A 154 2.45 -14.64 -21.33
CA PRO A 154 2.41 -13.48 -20.44
C PRO A 154 1.01 -12.87 -20.43
N VAL A 155 0.46 -12.62 -19.24
CA VAL A 155 -0.90 -12.08 -19.10
C VAL A 155 -0.99 -10.65 -19.65
N GLU A 156 0.10 -9.90 -19.52
CA GLU A 156 0.23 -8.50 -19.93
C GLU A 156 0.19 -8.32 -21.45
N ALA A 157 0.44 -9.39 -22.22
CA ALA A 157 0.31 -9.35 -23.67
C ALA A 157 -1.15 -9.36 -24.14
N TYR A 158 -2.10 -9.73 -23.26
CA TYR A 158 -3.50 -9.95 -23.64
C TYR A 158 -4.51 -9.24 -22.72
N ALA A 159 -4.10 -8.80 -21.54
CA ALA A 159 -4.96 -8.09 -20.60
C ALA A 159 -4.31 -6.76 -20.16
N PRO A 160 -5.09 -5.67 -20.05
CA PRO A 160 -4.60 -4.45 -19.43
C PRO A 160 -4.51 -4.61 -17.91
N ASP A 161 -3.51 -3.98 -17.29
CA ASP A 161 -3.45 -3.85 -15.84
C ASP A 161 -4.48 -2.80 -15.38
N THR A 162 -5.68 -3.25 -15.04
CA THR A 162 -6.79 -2.35 -14.69
C THR A 162 -6.57 -1.58 -13.39
N LEU A 163 -5.72 -2.09 -12.49
CA LEU A 163 -5.35 -1.40 -11.25
C LEU A 163 -4.44 -0.19 -11.51
N THR A 164 -3.87 -0.08 -12.72
CA THR A 164 -3.24 1.18 -13.15
C THR A 164 -4.24 2.29 -13.44
N THR A 165 -5.55 2.06 -13.45
CA THR A 165 -6.52 3.17 -13.51
C THR A 165 -6.75 3.81 -12.14
N GLU A 166 -6.29 3.17 -11.08
CA GLU A 166 -6.36 3.64 -9.69
C GLU A 166 -5.08 4.38 -9.28
N PRO A 167 -5.04 4.95 -8.06
CA PRO A 167 -3.83 5.58 -7.56
C PRO A 167 -2.61 4.66 -7.59
N VAL A 168 -1.45 5.23 -7.91
CA VAL A 168 -0.14 4.55 -7.87
C VAL A 168 0.78 5.34 -6.96
N TRP A 169 1.38 4.65 -6.00
CA TRP A 169 2.35 5.21 -5.07
C TRP A 169 3.77 4.90 -5.55
N PRO A 170 4.69 5.87 -5.57
CA PRO A 170 6.04 5.62 -6.02
C PRO A 170 6.84 4.85 -4.97
N VAL A 171 7.78 4.02 -5.42
CA VAL A 171 8.84 3.52 -4.54
C VAL A 171 9.86 4.64 -4.35
N LEU A 172 9.88 5.23 -3.16
CA LEU A 172 10.73 6.38 -2.87
C LEU A 172 12.22 6.03 -3.01
N PRO A 173 13.09 6.99 -3.42
CA PRO A 173 14.46 6.69 -3.83
C PRO A 173 15.28 5.85 -2.85
N ALA A 174 15.25 6.15 -1.55
CA ALA A 174 16.01 5.39 -0.57
C ALA A 174 15.46 3.97 -0.33
N ILE A 175 14.15 3.75 -0.52
CA ILE A 175 13.54 2.41 -0.51
C ILE A 175 13.97 1.64 -1.76
N ALA A 176 13.92 2.31 -2.91
CA ALA A 176 14.28 1.74 -4.21
C ALA A 176 15.76 1.32 -4.25
N GLU A 177 16.66 2.17 -3.76
CA GLU A 177 18.08 1.89 -3.61
C GLU A 177 18.33 0.68 -2.71
N ARG A 178 17.67 0.64 -1.54
CA ARG A 178 17.82 -0.48 -0.60
C ARG A 178 17.40 -1.82 -1.18
N TYR A 179 16.36 -1.83 -2.02
CA TYR A 179 15.81 -3.07 -2.58
C TYR A 179 16.30 -3.38 -4.01
N GLY A 180 17.10 -2.51 -4.61
CA GLY A 180 17.59 -2.70 -5.98
C GLY A 180 16.47 -2.68 -7.03
N VAL A 181 15.46 -1.83 -6.84
CA VAL A 181 14.32 -1.68 -7.76
C VAL A 181 14.22 -0.26 -8.32
N PRO A 182 13.48 -0.01 -9.42
CA PRO A 182 13.28 1.35 -9.92
C PRO A 182 12.58 2.24 -8.90
N GLY A 183 13.15 3.42 -8.64
CA GLY A 183 12.59 4.45 -7.76
C GLY A 183 11.90 5.57 -8.53
N SER A 184 11.05 6.32 -7.83
CA SER A 184 10.36 7.50 -8.35
C SER A 184 9.94 8.42 -7.20
N THR A 185 9.57 9.65 -7.52
CA THR A 185 8.87 10.58 -6.64
C THR A 185 7.53 11.03 -7.23
N LEU A 186 7.08 10.40 -8.32
CA LEU A 186 5.82 10.71 -8.99
C LEU A 186 4.66 9.85 -8.46
N PHE A 187 3.72 10.53 -7.83
CA PHE A 187 2.44 10.00 -7.40
C PHE A 187 1.42 10.14 -8.52
N LYS A 188 0.55 9.14 -8.67
CA LYS A 188 -0.54 9.19 -9.64
C LYS A 188 -1.88 9.09 -8.93
N GLY A 189 -2.78 10.02 -9.25
CA GLY A 189 -4.17 10.00 -8.80
C GLY A 189 -5.05 8.99 -9.56
N ASP A 190 -6.35 8.99 -9.23
CA ASP A 190 -7.35 8.19 -9.94
C ASP A 190 -7.47 8.63 -11.41
N GLY A 191 -7.43 7.65 -12.32
CA GLY A 191 -7.54 7.82 -13.76
C GLY A 191 -8.79 7.15 -14.36
N ARG A 192 -9.77 6.75 -13.53
CA ARG A 192 -10.94 5.98 -14.01
C ARG A 192 -11.91 6.82 -14.84
N ARG A 193 -11.98 8.13 -14.56
CA ARG A 193 -12.94 9.06 -15.19
C ARG A 193 -12.31 10.13 -16.07
N ALA A 194 -11.03 10.43 -15.88
CA ALA A 194 -10.28 11.48 -16.56
C ALA A 194 -8.79 11.11 -16.57
N PRO A 195 -7.95 11.76 -17.41
CA PRO A 195 -6.50 11.60 -17.32
C PRO A 195 -6.01 11.81 -15.88
N PRO A 196 -5.23 10.89 -15.32
CA PRO A 196 -4.82 10.98 -13.93
C PRO A 196 -3.86 12.17 -13.75
N ARG A 197 -4.02 12.88 -12.63
CA ARG A 197 -3.01 13.86 -12.20
C ARG A 197 -1.75 13.12 -11.76
N LEU A 198 -0.61 13.68 -12.14
CA LEU A 198 0.70 13.31 -11.61
C LEU A 198 1.14 14.43 -10.67
N LEU A 199 1.63 14.04 -9.50
CA LEU A 199 2.21 14.95 -8.51
C LEU A 199 3.62 14.47 -8.21
N ASP A 200 4.62 15.34 -8.24
CA ASP A 200 5.89 15.02 -7.62
C ASP A 200 5.79 15.09 -6.09
N LEU A 201 6.88 14.73 -5.38
CA LEU A 201 6.89 14.71 -3.92
C LEU A 201 6.64 16.11 -3.31
N PRO A 202 7.32 17.19 -3.74
CA PRO A 202 6.98 18.56 -3.31
C PRO A 202 5.51 18.93 -3.49
N GLU A 203 4.93 18.69 -4.68
CA GLU A 203 3.53 18.96 -4.98
C GLU A 203 2.59 18.15 -4.07
N PHE A 204 2.86 16.85 -3.92
CA PHE A 204 2.06 15.96 -3.08
C PHE A 204 2.07 16.38 -1.61
N VAL A 205 3.24 16.76 -1.06
CA VAL A 205 3.34 17.24 0.33
C VAL A 205 2.62 18.58 0.50
N ALA A 206 2.80 19.52 -0.44
CA ALA A 206 2.14 20.82 -0.39
C ALA A 206 0.60 20.69 -0.47
N GLU A 207 0.08 19.89 -1.40
CA GLU A 207 -1.36 19.65 -1.52
C GLU A 207 -1.92 18.90 -0.30
N SER A 208 -1.14 17.96 0.27
CA SER A 208 -1.50 17.29 1.52
C SER A 208 -1.62 18.28 2.67
N PHE A 209 -0.68 19.21 2.83
CA PHE A 209 -0.73 20.25 3.88
C PHE A 209 -1.93 21.17 3.70
N ALA A 210 -2.18 21.63 2.48
CA ALA A 210 -3.34 22.46 2.16
C ALA A 210 -4.67 21.74 2.43
N LEU A 211 -4.69 20.41 2.27
CA LEU A 211 -5.82 19.57 2.63
C LEU A 211 -5.97 19.46 4.15
N TYR A 212 -4.90 19.12 4.86
CA TYR A 212 -4.92 18.98 6.33
C TYR A 212 -5.37 20.27 7.03
N ALA A 213 -5.01 21.43 6.50
CA ALA A 213 -5.45 22.74 6.98
C ALA A 213 -6.98 22.96 6.96
N ARG A 214 -7.72 22.15 6.19
CA ARG A 214 -9.19 22.21 6.09
C ARG A 214 -9.89 21.26 7.06
N HIS A 215 -9.15 20.41 7.76
CA HIS A 215 -9.67 19.44 8.72
C HIS A 215 -9.35 19.87 10.15
N ARG A 216 -10.19 19.44 11.10
CA ARG A 216 -9.87 19.64 12.52
C ARG A 216 -8.74 18.67 12.89
N PRO A 217 -7.78 19.07 13.75
CA PRO A 217 -6.68 18.20 14.14
C PRO A 217 -7.13 16.82 14.67
N GLN A 218 -8.24 16.78 15.42
CA GLN A 218 -8.83 15.55 15.95
C GLN A 218 -9.39 14.58 14.88
N ASP A 219 -9.59 15.04 13.65
CA ASP A 219 -10.04 14.19 12.54
C ASP A 219 -8.84 13.56 11.80
N LEU A 220 -7.63 14.11 11.97
CA LEU A 220 -6.38 13.69 11.33
C LEU A 220 -5.67 12.59 12.13
N THR A 221 -6.41 11.51 12.42
CA THR A 221 -5.93 10.38 13.24
C THR A 221 -5.23 9.32 12.39
N CYS A 222 -4.17 8.73 12.93
CA CYS A 222 -3.44 7.62 12.31
C CYS A 222 -2.67 6.87 13.40
N ALA A 223 -2.99 5.60 13.62
CA ALA A 223 -2.44 4.80 14.73
C ALA A 223 -0.90 4.73 14.70
N ARG A 224 -0.29 4.74 13.51
CA ARG A 224 1.17 4.75 13.35
C ARG A 224 1.79 6.03 13.93
N LEU A 225 1.18 7.18 13.68
CA LEU A 225 1.71 8.46 14.16
C LEU A 225 1.50 8.62 15.66
N ASP A 226 0.40 8.07 16.18
CA ASP A 226 0.18 8.05 17.63
C ASP A 226 1.26 7.22 18.34
N ALA A 227 1.74 6.14 17.72
CA ALA A 227 2.93 5.42 18.21
C ALA A 227 4.21 6.25 18.10
N TRP A 228 4.44 6.98 16.99
CA TRP A 228 5.59 7.86 16.82
C TRP A 228 5.67 8.96 17.87
N ASP A 229 4.53 9.54 18.27
CA ASP A 229 4.48 10.56 19.32
C ASP A 229 4.91 10.02 20.69
N THR A 230 4.76 8.71 20.93
CA THR A 230 5.18 8.04 22.16
C THR A 230 6.63 7.54 22.16
N GLU A 231 7.29 7.54 21.00
CA GLU A 231 8.66 7.07 20.81
C GLU A 231 9.64 8.26 20.79
N PRO A 232 10.39 8.54 21.88
CA PRO A 232 11.21 9.77 21.97
C PRO A 232 12.24 9.89 20.86
N GLY A 233 12.79 8.77 20.41
CA GLY A 233 13.73 8.71 19.31
C GLY A 233 13.11 9.10 17.96
N ILE A 234 11.86 8.74 17.71
CA ILE A 234 11.16 9.17 16.50
C ILE A 234 10.71 10.62 16.64
N ARG A 235 10.20 11.02 17.81
CA ARG A 235 9.78 12.40 18.05
C ARG A 235 10.91 13.42 17.80
N ALA A 236 12.10 13.15 18.35
CA ALA A 236 13.28 14.00 18.18
C ALA A 236 13.74 14.13 16.72
N LEU A 237 13.43 13.16 15.85
CA LEU A 237 13.72 13.24 14.41
C LEU A 237 12.95 14.39 13.76
N PHE A 238 11.67 14.54 14.08
CA PHE A 238 10.82 15.58 13.50
C PHE A 238 11.09 16.94 14.14
N ASP A 239 11.33 16.99 15.45
CA ASP A 239 11.65 18.25 16.14
C ASP A 239 12.97 18.85 15.61
N ALA A 240 13.94 18.03 15.20
CA ALA A 240 15.19 18.49 14.60
C ALA A 240 15.05 19.07 13.18
N ALA A 241 13.89 18.91 12.53
CA ALA A 241 13.64 19.42 11.18
C ALA A 241 12.95 20.80 11.17
N GLY A 242 12.33 21.20 12.29
CA GLY A 242 11.66 22.49 12.49
C GLY A 242 12.62 23.62 12.81
#